data_AF-A0A382HUU8-F1
#
_entry.id   AF-A0A382HUU8-F1
#
_cell.length_a   1.000
_cell.length_b   1.000
_cell.length_c   1.000
_cell.angle_alpha   90.00
_cell.angle_beta   90.00
_cell.angle_gamma   90.00
#
_symmetry.space_group_name_H-M   'P 1'
#
loop_
_entity.id
_entity.type
_entity.pdbx_description
1 polymer ?
#
loop_
_entity_poly.entity_id
_entity_poly.type
_entity_poly.pdbx_seq_one_letter_code
_entity_poly.pdbx_strand_id
1 'polypeptide(L)'
;VKPISLTLSESAGIDRKCWPITRGIPLPEGVIRDPNVLRLSAADEIVSSQFRVLSRWPDGSIQWVLVDGQIDVGAHGTVRLCVRTAAEEIPSPDEPVETTETDEAVIVCTGPLRFTIRRDRVGLCESLQLGHRVDGSFAPDIDLSPDGVELWARIAEGASSGGTRRRIYGMGGICLARLAPDAWSVQIQESGPLRTVITCRAALELDAPMHHYAGYRPLQVIVRIHAYAGKPFLRILHTTVMSHDPRQVQVEALGLRWSLPEVKTLHCRYDAGAPTQLARGGAVHLAQVDDVTAHVETRGLSDSKTIDVERLDGWFTAEHTGDGLPWVLGVALRHMAEEGPKALQASVGPEGQAFLDALVYDHPDGKPLDLSRYAEEVAWHEGEGVWSDGTGTAKTSELFVLGIDANTVTAESCLRALLTQPPARIEPDHLANCAATGG
;
A
#
# COMPACT_ATOMS: atom_id res chain seq x y z
N VAL A 1 27.35 3.07 -25.98
CA VAL A 1 27.30 2.35 -24.69
C VAL A 1 26.84 0.93 -24.97
N LYS A 2 27.41 -0.11 -24.33
CA LYS A 2 26.91 -1.48 -24.49
C LYS A 2 25.45 -1.52 -23.98
N PRO A 3 24.50 -2.09 -24.75
CA PRO A 3 23.13 -2.23 -24.28
C PRO A 3 23.06 -3.08 -23.00
N ILE A 4 22.16 -2.69 -22.10
CA ILE A 4 21.99 -3.32 -20.79
C ILE A 4 20.77 -4.22 -20.87
N SER A 5 20.98 -5.52 -20.79
CA SER A 5 19.89 -6.49 -20.86
C SER A 5 19.24 -6.69 -19.49
N LEU A 6 17.92 -6.81 -19.51
CA LEU A 6 17.12 -7.25 -18.37
C LEU A 6 16.18 -8.36 -18.81
N THR A 7 15.78 -9.19 -17.86
CA THR A 7 14.82 -10.26 -18.08
C THR A 7 13.64 -10.04 -17.14
N LEU A 8 12.43 -9.94 -17.71
CA LEU A 8 11.16 -9.96 -16.98
C LEU A 8 10.56 -11.35 -17.12
N SER A 9 10.40 -12.06 -16.01
CA SER A 9 9.81 -13.41 -16.00
C SER A 9 8.54 -13.44 -15.17
N GLU A 10 7.45 -13.89 -15.79
CA GLU A 10 6.18 -14.16 -15.14
C GLU A 10 6.15 -15.64 -14.71
N SER A 11 5.95 -15.90 -13.42
CA SER A 11 5.97 -17.26 -12.88
C SER A 11 4.64 -17.70 -12.27
N ALA A 12 3.68 -16.79 -12.10
CA ALA A 12 2.40 -17.09 -11.45
C ALA A 12 1.34 -17.61 -12.43
N GLY A 13 1.64 -17.69 -13.72
CA GLY A 13 0.71 -18.17 -14.74
C GLY A 13 -0.35 -17.13 -15.11
N ILE A 14 -0.02 -15.85 -14.98
CA ILE A 14 -0.96 -14.74 -15.18
C ILE A 14 -0.55 -13.95 -16.42
N ASP A 15 -1.50 -13.71 -17.32
CA ASP A 15 -1.30 -12.77 -18.43
C ASP A 15 -1.29 -11.33 -17.91
N ARG A 16 -0.26 -10.56 -18.25
CA ARG A 16 -0.08 -9.18 -17.79
C ARG A 16 0.04 -8.25 -18.98
N LYS A 17 -0.85 -7.27 -19.02
CA LYS A 17 -0.87 -6.21 -20.04
C LYS A 17 -0.38 -4.90 -19.48
N CYS A 18 0.49 -4.21 -20.21
CA CYS A 18 1.14 -2.97 -19.85
C CYS A 18 1.60 -2.98 -18.38
N TRP A 19 2.22 -4.06 -17.92
CA TRP A 19 2.52 -4.26 -16.50
C TRP A 19 3.59 -3.27 -16.04
N PRO A 20 3.34 -2.47 -14.98
CA PRO A 20 4.33 -1.52 -14.50
C PRO A 20 5.55 -2.25 -13.97
N ILE A 21 6.72 -1.88 -14.47
CA ILE A 21 8.01 -2.28 -13.94
C ILE A 21 8.77 -1.05 -13.46
N THR A 22 9.48 -1.20 -12.35
CA THR A 22 10.38 -0.20 -11.81
C THR A 22 11.69 -0.88 -11.47
N ARG A 23 12.80 -0.42 -12.05
CA ARG A 23 14.12 -1.00 -11.77
C ARG A 23 15.21 0.06 -11.71
N GLY A 24 15.98 0.04 -10.61
CA GLY A 24 17.25 0.76 -10.55
C GLY A 24 18.30 0.01 -11.36
N ILE A 25 18.88 0.66 -12.35
CA ILE A 25 19.93 0.14 -13.22
C ILE A 25 21.21 0.92 -12.96
N PRO A 26 22.33 0.25 -12.63
CA PRO A 26 23.59 0.95 -12.50
C PRO A 26 24.22 1.20 -13.86
N LEU A 27 24.89 2.33 -14.01
CA LEU A 27 25.58 2.74 -15.22
C LEU A 27 27.08 2.94 -14.91
N PRO A 28 28.00 2.54 -15.81
CA PRO A 28 29.43 2.69 -15.57
C PRO A 28 29.85 4.17 -15.52
N GLU A 29 30.87 4.46 -14.72
CA GLU A 29 31.46 5.80 -14.59
C GLU A 29 31.97 6.34 -15.94
N GLY A 30 31.76 7.64 -16.19
CA GLY A 30 32.20 8.32 -17.40
C GLY A 30 31.28 8.17 -18.61
N VAL A 31 30.29 7.26 -18.58
CA VAL A 31 29.63 6.80 -19.80
C VAL A 31 28.38 7.61 -20.17
N ILE A 32 27.42 7.80 -19.26
CA ILE A 32 26.16 8.50 -19.54
C ILE A 32 25.99 9.64 -18.55
N ARG A 33 25.72 10.86 -19.03
CA ARG A 33 25.51 12.05 -18.19
C ARG A 33 24.06 12.55 -18.19
N ASP A 34 23.41 12.45 -19.36
CA ASP A 34 22.04 12.88 -19.58
C ASP A 34 21.12 11.65 -19.63
N PRO A 35 20.08 11.53 -18.77
CA PRO A 35 19.14 10.42 -18.84
C PRO A 35 18.27 10.45 -20.11
N ASN A 36 18.13 11.59 -20.80
CA ASN A 36 17.26 11.73 -21.97
C ASN A 36 17.74 10.98 -23.21
N VAL A 37 18.97 10.46 -23.20
CA VAL A 37 19.47 9.59 -24.28
C VAL A 37 19.07 8.12 -24.08
N LEU A 38 18.53 7.76 -22.91
CA LEU A 38 18.18 6.38 -22.58
C LEU A 38 16.83 5.97 -23.18
N ARG A 39 16.75 4.75 -23.67
CA ARG A 39 15.52 4.11 -24.14
C ARG A 39 15.42 2.71 -23.56
N LEU A 40 14.20 2.31 -23.22
CA LEU A 40 13.83 0.94 -22.90
C LEU A 40 13.19 0.32 -24.13
N SER A 41 13.60 -0.88 -24.49
CA SER A 41 12.96 -1.66 -25.55
C SER A 41 12.57 -3.06 -25.08
N ALA A 42 11.48 -3.57 -25.63
CA ALA A 42 11.01 -4.95 -25.50
C ALA A 42 10.86 -5.53 -26.91
N ALA A 43 11.39 -6.74 -27.16
CA ALA A 43 11.43 -7.31 -28.51
C ALA A 43 11.97 -6.34 -29.58
N ASP A 44 13.02 -5.59 -29.23
CA ASP A 44 13.70 -4.56 -30.04
C ASP A 44 12.88 -3.29 -30.38
N GLU A 45 11.61 -3.22 -29.98
CA GLU A 45 10.78 -2.02 -30.10
C GLU A 45 10.88 -1.15 -28.86
N ILE A 46 10.99 0.17 -29.06
CA ILE A 46 11.01 1.13 -27.95
C ILE A 46 9.62 1.19 -27.33
N VAL A 47 9.56 1.05 -26.01
CA VAL A 47 8.34 1.10 -25.24
C VAL A 47 8.25 2.39 -24.43
N SER A 48 7.05 2.77 -24.02
CA SER A 48 6.84 3.89 -23.11
C SER A 48 7.70 3.68 -21.86
N SER A 49 8.58 4.64 -21.57
CA SER A 49 9.50 4.56 -20.46
C SER A 49 9.79 5.93 -19.85
N GLN A 50 10.18 5.93 -18.58
CA GLN A 50 10.56 7.12 -17.83
C GLN A 50 11.85 6.83 -17.07
N PHE A 51 12.74 7.83 -17.04
CA PHE A 51 14.07 7.70 -16.44
C PHE A 51 14.27 8.76 -15.37
N ARG A 52 14.71 8.34 -14.18
CA ARG A 52 15.05 9.27 -13.08
C ARG A 52 16.44 8.96 -12.55
N VAL A 53 17.32 9.96 -12.51
CA VAL A 53 18.65 9.82 -11.93
C VAL A 53 18.52 9.66 -10.41
N LEU A 54 19.04 8.55 -9.87
CA LEU A 54 19.06 8.27 -8.44
C LEU A 54 20.36 8.73 -7.78
N SER A 55 21.48 8.56 -8.48
CA SER A 55 22.79 9.04 -8.03
C SER A 55 23.74 9.25 -9.19
N ARG A 56 24.84 9.97 -8.92
CA ARG A 56 25.90 10.29 -9.88
C ARG A 56 27.26 9.92 -9.30
N TRP A 57 28.18 9.55 -10.18
CA TRP A 57 29.60 9.42 -9.89
C TRP A 57 30.25 10.80 -9.65
N PRO A 58 31.45 10.86 -9.03
CA PRO A 58 32.17 12.12 -8.81
C PRO A 58 32.43 12.93 -10.10
N ASP A 59 32.57 12.26 -11.25
CA ASP A 59 32.77 12.89 -12.56
C ASP A 59 31.48 13.46 -13.21
N GLY A 60 30.36 13.37 -12.49
CA GLY A 60 29.03 13.84 -12.90
C GLY A 60 28.24 12.87 -13.79
N SER A 61 28.84 11.75 -14.23
CA SER A 61 28.11 10.69 -14.93
C SER A 61 27.09 10.02 -14.00
N ILE A 62 26.03 9.46 -14.58
CA ILE A 62 24.96 8.78 -13.85
C ILE A 62 25.53 7.47 -13.30
N GLN A 63 25.33 7.23 -12.01
CA GLN A 63 25.73 5.99 -11.35
C GLN A 63 24.54 5.04 -11.25
N TRP A 64 23.37 5.54 -10.82
CA TRP A 64 22.13 4.79 -10.77
C TRP A 64 21.02 5.56 -11.46
N VAL A 65 20.31 4.90 -12.37
CA VAL A 65 19.08 5.41 -13.00
C VAL A 65 17.92 4.50 -12.63
N LEU A 66 16.81 5.09 -12.21
CA LEU A 66 15.54 4.41 -12.09
C LEU A 66 14.87 4.38 -13.47
N VAL A 67 14.49 3.19 -13.91
CA VAL A 67 13.75 2.98 -15.15
C VAL A 67 12.35 2.51 -14.78
N ASP A 68 11.37 3.23 -15.28
CA ASP A 68 9.96 2.88 -15.23
C ASP A 68 9.47 2.57 -16.64
N GLY A 69 8.68 1.51 -16.78
CA GLY A 69 8.12 1.08 -18.06
C GLY A 69 6.86 0.25 -17.87
N GLN A 70 6.14 0.00 -18.95
CA GLN A 70 4.96 -0.86 -18.95
C GLN A 70 5.11 -1.94 -20.01
N ILE A 71 5.16 -3.20 -19.56
CA ILE A 71 5.56 -4.32 -20.40
C ILE A 71 4.43 -5.37 -20.44
N ASP A 72 4.11 -5.82 -21.64
CA ASP A 72 3.29 -7.01 -21.85
C ASP A 72 4.12 -8.27 -21.56
N VAL A 73 3.60 -9.16 -20.72
CA VAL A 73 4.19 -10.50 -20.52
C VAL A 73 3.05 -11.51 -20.37
N GLY A 74 3.09 -12.56 -21.19
CA GLY A 74 2.10 -13.64 -21.12
C GLY A 74 2.29 -14.51 -19.87
N ALA A 75 1.27 -15.31 -19.53
CA ALA A 75 1.32 -16.30 -18.47
C ALA A 75 2.53 -17.24 -18.65
N HIS A 76 3.32 -17.43 -17.58
CA HIS A 76 4.59 -18.18 -17.62
C HIS A 76 5.61 -17.67 -18.67
N GLY A 77 5.39 -16.48 -19.20
CA GLY A 77 6.19 -15.87 -20.24
C GLY A 77 7.47 -15.26 -19.69
N THR A 78 8.42 -15.05 -20.60
CA THR A 78 9.63 -14.28 -20.31
C THR A 78 9.88 -13.30 -21.43
N VAL A 79 10.12 -12.04 -21.07
CA VAL A 79 10.40 -10.96 -22.00
C VAL A 79 11.80 -10.43 -21.74
N ARG A 80 12.60 -10.32 -22.81
CA ARG A 80 13.89 -9.64 -22.77
C ARG A 80 13.66 -8.16 -22.99
N LEU A 81 14.23 -7.38 -22.07
CA LEU A 81 14.22 -5.94 -22.09
C LEU A 81 15.64 -5.44 -22.30
N CYS A 82 15.76 -4.27 -22.90
CA CYS A 82 17.05 -3.68 -23.19
C CYS A 82 17.02 -2.18 -22.90
N VAL A 83 17.98 -1.70 -22.11
CA VAL A 83 18.23 -0.27 -21.93
C VAL A 83 19.45 0.13 -22.75
N ARG A 84 19.25 1.06 -23.67
CA ARG A 84 20.27 1.52 -24.61
C ARG A 84 20.22 3.02 -24.82
N THR A 85 21.30 3.57 -25.38
CA THR A 85 21.30 4.95 -25.85
C THR A 85 20.69 5.02 -27.25
N ALA A 86 19.74 5.92 -27.48
CA ALA A 86 19.08 6.09 -28.77
C ALA A 86 18.60 7.54 -29.00
N ALA A 87 18.36 7.90 -30.26
CA ALA A 87 17.85 9.22 -30.65
C ALA A 87 16.33 9.19 -30.94
N GLU A 88 15.78 8.01 -31.22
CA GLU A 88 14.35 7.76 -31.40
C GLU A 88 13.54 8.33 -30.22
N GLU A 89 12.31 8.77 -30.45
CA GLU A 89 11.46 9.29 -29.36
C GLU A 89 10.90 8.16 -28.48
N ILE A 90 10.59 8.48 -27.21
CA ILE A 90 9.87 7.55 -26.33
C ILE A 90 8.38 7.68 -26.67
N PRO A 91 7.68 6.59 -27.02
CA PRO A 91 6.24 6.66 -27.26
C PRO A 91 5.51 7.02 -25.97
N SER A 92 4.54 7.92 -26.06
CA SER A 92 3.66 8.25 -24.93
C SER A 92 2.78 7.05 -24.57
N PRO A 93 2.48 6.81 -23.27
CA PRO A 93 1.48 5.82 -22.91
C PRO A 93 0.10 6.26 -23.40
N ASP A 94 -0.78 5.30 -23.70
CA ASP A 94 -2.14 5.57 -24.19
C ASP A 94 -2.96 6.40 -23.18
N GLU A 95 -2.80 6.09 -21.89
CA GLU A 95 -3.50 6.71 -20.76
C GLU A 95 -2.48 7.29 -19.78
N PRO A 96 -1.86 8.45 -20.08
CA PRO A 96 -0.83 9.03 -19.22
C PRO A 96 -1.38 9.41 -17.86
N VAL A 97 -0.53 9.26 -16.84
CA VAL A 97 -0.82 9.81 -15.51
C VAL A 97 -0.79 11.33 -15.60
N GLU A 98 -1.89 11.95 -15.18
CA GLU A 98 -1.97 13.39 -15.01
C GLU A 98 -1.97 13.73 -13.52
N THR A 99 -1.18 14.72 -13.16
CA THR A 99 -1.06 15.19 -11.78
C THR A 99 -1.29 16.70 -11.77
N THR A 100 -2.29 17.13 -11.01
CA THR A 100 -2.56 18.54 -10.75
C THR A 100 -2.21 18.83 -9.30
N GLU A 101 -1.27 19.76 -9.10
CA GLU A 101 -0.89 20.24 -7.79
C GLU A 101 -1.45 21.65 -7.57
N THR A 102 -2.08 21.85 -6.42
CA THR A 102 -2.54 23.14 -5.94
C THR A 102 -2.05 23.34 -4.50
N ASP A 103 -2.22 24.56 -3.98
CA ASP A 103 -1.91 24.86 -2.57
C ASP A 103 -2.78 24.05 -1.59
N GLU A 104 -3.93 23.58 -2.04
CA GLU A 104 -4.92 22.89 -1.21
C GLU A 104 -4.92 21.36 -1.38
N ALA A 105 -4.51 20.85 -2.54
CA ALA A 105 -4.65 19.43 -2.86
C ALA A 105 -3.67 18.95 -3.94
N VAL A 106 -3.44 17.64 -3.95
CA VAL A 106 -2.84 16.90 -5.06
C VAL A 106 -3.89 15.99 -5.67
N ILE A 107 -4.15 16.14 -6.96
CA ILE A 107 -5.13 15.35 -7.73
C ILE A 107 -4.35 14.52 -8.75
N VAL A 108 -4.58 13.20 -8.76
CA VAL A 108 -3.92 12.28 -9.71
C VAL A 108 -4.97 11.50 -10.47
N CYS A 109 -4.84 11.46 -11.79
CA CYS A 109 -5.65 10.65 -12.68
C CYS A 109 -4.76 9.65 -13.44
N THR A 110 -5.10 8.36 -13.39
CA THR A 110 -4.40 7.30 -14.11
C THR A 110 -5.04 6.96 -15.46
N GLY A 111 -6.15 7.58 -15.82
CA GLY A 111 -7.06 7.11 -16.86
C GLY A 111 -8.33 6.52 -16.23
N PRO A 112 -8.30 5.28 -15.71
CA PRO A 112 -9.47 4.64 -15.10
C PRO A 112 -9.74 5.07 -13.65
N LEU A 113 -8.76 5.66 -12.95
CA LEU A 113 -8.94 6.17 -11.59
C LEU A 113 -8.58 7.65 -11.47
N ARG A 114 -9.26 8.36 -10.59
CA ARG A 114 -8.86 9.68 -10.08
C ARG A 114 -8.94 9.71 -8.57
N PHE A 115 -7.89 10.17 -7.90
CA PHE A 115 -7.93 10.39 -6.46
C PHE A 115 -7.39 11.76 -6.08
N THR A 116 -7.91 12.28 -4.97
CA THR A 116 -7.60 13.62 -4.46
C THR A 116 -7.09 13.50 -3.04
N ILE A 117 -5.93 14.10 -2.75
CA ILE A 117 -5.36 14.18 -1.41
C ILE A 117 -5.31 15.65 -0.99
N ARG A 118 -6.12 16.02 0.00
CA ARG A 118 -6.15 17.38 0.56
C ARG A 118 -4.91 17.62 1.42
N ARG A 119 -4.38 18.84 1.36
CA ARG A 119 -3.27 19.33 2.20
C ARG A 119 -3.78 19.91 3.51
N ASP A 120 -5.02 20.41 3.53
CA ASP A 120 -5.68 21.07 4.66
C ASP A 120 -6.63 20.15 5.45
N ARG A 121 -6.93 18.96 4.92
CA ARG A 121 -7.74 17.93 5.57
C ARG A 121 -6.97 16.62 5.57
N VAL A 122 -6.81 16.03 6.76
CA VAL A 122 -6.08 14.76 6.93
C VAL A 122 -6.90 13.59 6.41
N GLY A 123 -6.26 12.75 5.60
CA GLY A 123 -6.85 11.55 5.02
C GLY A 123 -6.11 11.18 3.74
N LEU A 124 -5.93 9.87 3.48
CA LEU A 124 -5.14 9.43 2.32
C LEU A 124 -5.79 9.73 0.98
N CYS A 125 -7.11 9.89 0.96
CA CYS A 125 -7.83 10.51 -0.14
C CYS A 125 -9.13 11.09 0.39
N GLU A 126 -9.50 12.28 -0.10
CA GLU A 126 -10.84 12.83 0.05
C GLU A 126 -11.84 12.04 -0.80
N SER A 127 -11.40 11.58 -1.97
CA SER A 127 -12.19 10.80 -2.92
C SER A 127 -11.29 9.83 -3.69
N LEU A 128 -11.80 8.64 -4.01
CA LEU A 128 -11.19 7.66 -4.91
C LEU A 128 -12.23 7.29 -5.97
N GLN A 129 -12.14 7.93 -7.12
CA GLN A 129 -13.15 7.86 -8.16
C GLN A 129 -12.76 6.88 -9.26
N LEU A 130 -13.68 5.99 -9.61
CA LEU A 130 -13.66 5.21 -10.84
C LEU A 130 -14.29 6.05 -11.95
N GLY A 131 -13.71 5.99 -13.14
CA GLY A 131 -14.20 6.75 -14.27
C GLY A 131 -13.43 6.46 -15.54
N HIS A 132 -13.56 7.37 -16.51
CA HIS A 132 -12.87 7.28 -17.79
C HIS A 132 -12.56 8.68 -18.33
N ARG A 133 -11.64 8.77 -19.29
CA ARG A 133 -11.38 10.03 -19.98
C ARG A 133 -12.34 10.23 -21.14
N VAL A 134 -12.91 11.43 -21.24
CA VAL A 134 -13.70 11.91 -22.37
C VAL A 134 -13.11 13.23 -22.82
N ASP A 135 -12.67 13.31 -24.08
CA ASP A 135 -12.07 14.51 -24.68
C ASP A 135 -10.94 15.13 -23.83
N GLY A 136 -10.10 14.27 -23.23
CA GLY A 136 -8.96 14.67 -22.40
C GLY A 136 -9.32 15.03 -20.94
N SER A 137 -10.59 15.06 -20.57
CA SER A 137 -11.04 15.32 -19.18
C SER A 137 -11.53 14.04 -18.51
N PHE A 138 -11.25 13.86 -17.22
CA PHE A 138 -11.77 12.72 -16.47
C PHE A 138 -13.24 12.91 -16.09
N ALA A 139 -14.09 11.98 -16.53
CA ALA A 139 -15.49 11.86 -16.16
C ALA A 139 -15.63 10.79 -15.05
N PRO A 140 -16.03 11.18 -13.81
CA PRO A 140 -16.26 10.21 -12.74
C PRO A 140 -17.56 9.44 -12.97
N ASP A 141 -17.49 8.12 -12.82
CA ASP A 141 -18.66 7.24 -12.81
C ASP A 141 -19.16 7.02 -11.37
N ILE A 142 -18.25 6.79 -10.42
CA ILE A 142 -18.56 6.62 -9.00
C ILE A 142 -17.38 7.00 -8.11
N ASP A 143 -17.65 7.53 -6.92
CA ASP A 143 -16.66 7.66 -5.85
C ASP A 143 -16.68 6.41 -4.96
N LEU A 144 -15.60 5.65 -4.95
CA LEU A 144 -15.41 4.44 -4.16
C LEU A 144 -15.06 4.74 -2.70
N SER A 145 -14.80 6.01 -2.36
CA SER A 145 -14.53 6.44 -0.98
C SER A 145 -15.14 7.81 -0.65
N PRO A 146 -16.48 7.98 -0.64
CA PRO A 146 -17.13 9.29 -0.52
C PRO A 146 -16.82 10.07 0.77
N ASP A 147 -16.46 9.39 1.86
CA ASP A 147 -15.99 10.01 3.11
C ASP A 147 -14.47 9.86 3.33
N GLY A 148 -13.75 9.52 2.26
CA GLY A 148 -12.31 9.36 2.24
C GLY A 148 -11.76 8.10 2.89
N VAL A 149 -10.46 8.14 3.17
CA VAL A 149 -9.70 7.04 3.77
C VAL A 149 -9.01 7.49 5.06
N GLU A 150 -9.42 6.89 6.17
CA GLU A 150 -8.89 7.16 7.50
C GLU A 150 -7.68 6.27 7.80
N LEU A 151 -6.66 6.85 8.44
CA LEU A 151 -5.57 6.13 9.07
C LEU A 151 -5.87 6.02 10.56
N TRP A 152 -5.93 4.81 11.07
CA TRP A 152 -6.39 4.61 12.44
C TRP A 152 -5.65 3.48 13.14
N ALA A 153 -5.60 3.57 14.46
CA ALA A 153 -5.13 2.51 15.33
C ALA A 153 -6.06 2.36 16.53
N ARG A 154 -6.06 1.18 17.13
CA ARG A 154 -6.59 0.95 18.47
C ARG A 154 -5.44 0.55 19.38
N ILE A 155 -5.34 1.21 20.51
CA ILE A 155 -4.30 0.98 21.51
C ILE A 155 -4.91 0.49 22.81
N ALA A 156 -4.10 -0.14 23.64
CA ALA A 156 -4.43 -0.58 24.98
C ALA A 156 -3.34 -0.18 25.98
N GLU A 157 -3.72 -0.10 27.25
CA GLU A 157 -2.79 0.08 28.36
C GLU A 157 -1.83 -1.12 28.43
N GLY A 158 -0.53 -0.83 28.51
CA GLY A 158 0.52 -1.83 28.61
C GLY A 158 0.47 -2.62 29.92
N ALA A 159 0.65 -3.93 29.82
CA ALA A 159 0.61 -4.85 30.96
C ALA A 159 1.97 -4.95 31.68
N SER A 160 2.47 -3.87 32.29
CA SER A 160 3.69 -3.95 33.09
C SER A 160 3.43 -4.55 34.49
N SER A 161 3.74 -5.83 34.66
CA SER A 161 3.68 -6.53 35.95
C SER A 161 5.04 -6.45 36.66
N GLY A 162 5.43 -5.25 37.11
CA GLY A 162 6.76 -5.02 37.66
C GLY A 162 6.83 -3.99 38.79
N GLY A 163 6.48 -4.38 40.02
CA GLY A 163 6.96 -3.73 41.25
C GLY A 163 5.96 -2.88 42.05
N THR A 164 6.26 -2.71 43.35
CA THR A 164 5.47 -1.92 44.34
C THR A 164 5.58 -0.40 44.17
N ARG A 165 6.11 0.09 43.05
CA ARG A 165 6.29 1.51 42.76
C ARG A 165 5.41 1.94 41.59
N ARG A 166 4.61 2.98 41.85
CA ARG A 166 3.85 3.85 40.94
C ARG A 166 3.52 3.20 39.58
N ARG A 167 2.30 2.66 39.47
CA ARG A 167 1.70 2.32 38.16
C ARG A 167 1.70 3.58 37.31
N ILE A 168 2.40 3.55 36.18
CA ILE A 168 2.17 4.53 35.13
C ILE A 168 0.93 4.03 34.41
N TYR A 169 -0.16 4.79 34.49
CA TYR A 169 -1.38 4.44 33.79
C TYR A 169 -1.11 4.54 32.29
N GLY A 170 -1.22 3.41 31.60
CA GLY A 170 -1.20 3.36 30.15
C GLY A 170 -2.53 3.83 29.57
N MET A 171 -2.63 3.90 28.24
CA MET A 171 -3.82 4.43 27.57
C MET A 171 -4.39 3.44 26.58
N GLY A 172 -5.73 3.33 26.60
CA GLY A 172 -6.50 2.58 25.62
C GLY A 172 -7.46 3.48 24.86
N GLY A 173 -7.77 3.12 23.63
CA GLY A 173 -8.72 3.85 22.79
C GLY A 173 -8.35 3.87 21.32
N ILE A 174 -9.13 4.62 20.55
CA ILE A 174 -8.95 4.79 19.11
C ILE A 174 -8.07 6.01 18.85
N CYS A 175 -7.04 5.84 18.03
CA CYS A 175 -6.21 6.91 17.52
C CYS A 175 -6.54 7.14 16.05
N LEU A 176 -6.68 8.39 15.64
CA LEU A 176 -7.09 8.79 14.28
C LEU A 176 -6.13 9.83 13.73
N ALA A 177 -5.81 9.75 12.44
CA ALA A 177 -4.97 10.77 11.81
C ALA A 177 -5.67 12.12 11.72
N ARG A 178 -7.00 12.13 11.47
CA ARG A 178 -7.79 13.38 11.40
C ARG A 178 -7.77 14.26 12.64
N LEU A 179 -7.38 13.71 13.78
CA LEU A 179 -7.25 14.47 15.03
C LEU A 179 -5.90 15.22 15.14
N ALA A 180 -4.93 14.95 14.25
CA ALA A 180 -3.61 15.59 14.23
C ALA A 180 -3.32 16.35 12.92
N PRO A 181 -4.11 17.38 12.56
CA PRO A 181 -3.93 18.11 11.30
C PRO A 181 -2.59 18.83 11.17
N ASP A 182 -1.98 19.24 12.28
CA ASP A 182 -0.64 19.86 12.31
C ASP A 182 0.50 18.89 11.97
N ALA A 183 0.26 17.58 12.08
CA ALA A 183 1.22 16.53 11.71
C ALA A 183 1.03 16.02 10.27
N TRP A 184 0.02 16.52 9.55
CA TRP A 184 -0.29 16.10 8.19
C TRP A 184 0.60 16.80 7.17
N SER A 185 1.19 16.03 6.24
CA SER A 185 1.89 16.59 5.09
C SER A 185 1.77 15.70 3.87
N VAL A 186 1.65 16.34 2.71
CA VAL A 186 1.54 15.68 1.39
C VAL A 186 2.67 16.19 0.51
N GLN A 187 3.42 15.29 -0.11
CA GLN A 187 4.55 15.63 -0.98
C GLN A 187 4.54 14.78 -2.24
N ILE A 188 4.59 15.41 -3.40
CA ILE A 188 4.84 14.70 -4.66
C ILE A 188 6.33 14.36 -4.70
N GLN A 189 6.65 13.08 -4.60
CA GLN A 189 8.03 12.59 -4.66
C GLN A 189 8.48 12.38 -6.11
N GLU A 190 7.54 12.05 -7.00
CA GLU A 190 7.75 11.85 -8.42
C GLU A 190 6.45 12.16 -9.17
N SER A 191 6.56 12.86 -10.30
CA SER A 191 5.45 13.12 -11.22
C SER A 191 5.93 12.90 -12.64
N GLY A 192 5.26 12.02 -13.36
CA GLY A 192 5.58 11.74 -14.75
C GLY A 192 4.49 10.91 -15.44
N PRO A 193 4.53 10.82 -16.78
CA PRO A 193 3.41 10.29 -17.56
C PRO A 193 3.15 8.80 -17.35
N LEU A 194 4.12 8.03 -16.85
CA LEU A 194 3.94 6.60 -16.55
C LEU A 194 3.65 6.32 -15.09
N ARG A 195 4.16 7.15 -14.19
CA ARG A 195 4.07 6.95 -12.75
C ARG A 195 4.15 8.26 -11.99
N THR A 196 3.26 8.40 -11.03
CA THR A 196 3.32 9.43 -9.99
C THR A 196 3.44 8.76 -8.62
N VAL A 197 4.27 9.34 -7.74
CA VAL A 197 4.47 8.88 -6.36
C VAL A 197 4.21 10.02 -5.39
N ILE A 198 3.26 9.81 -4.48
CA ILE A 198 2.91 10.77 -3.43
C ILE A 198 3.28 10.18 -2.07
N THR A 199 3.95 10.97 -1.23
CA THR A 199 4.21 10.65 0.17
C THR A 199 3.31 11.47 1.07
N CYS A 200 2.54 10.79 1.91
CA CYS A 200 1.76 11.38 3.00
C CYS A 200 2.43 11.04 4.33
N ARG A 201 2.52 11.99 5.26
CA ARG A 201 2.93 11.73 6.66
C ARG A 201 1.84 12.22 7.60
N ALA A 202 1.56 11.43 8.63
CA ALA A 202 0.61 11.79 9.69
C ALA A 202 1.08 11.26 11.05
N ALA A 203 0.47 11.78 12.11
CA ALA A 203 0.48 11.16 13.43
C ALA A 203 -0.93 10.65 13.75
N LEU A 204 -1.04 9.55 14.50
CA LEU A 204 -2.33 9.05 14.98
C LEU A 204 -2.57 9.61 16.38
N GLU A 205 -3.53 10.50 16.53
CA GLU A 205 -3.86 11.12 17.82
C GLU A 205 -5.04 10.43 18.49
N LEU A 206 -4.92 10.17 19.79
CA LEU A 206 -5.94 9.51 20.60
C LEU A 206 -7.22 10.36 20.65
N ASP A 207 -8.35 9.74 20.31
CA ASP A 207 -9.68 10.28 20.54
C ASP A 207 -10.03 10.18 22.03
N ALA A 208 -9.54 11.15 22.80
CA ALA A 208 -9.72 11.20 24.24
C ALA A 208 -10.83 12.20 24.60
N PRO A 209 -11.90 11.77 25.32
CA PRO A 209 -12.93 12.69 25.80
C PRO A 209 -12.43 13.61 26.94
N MET A 210 -11.25 13.33 27.51
CA MET A 210 -10.67 14.12 28.61
C MET A 210 -9.52 15.01 28.11
N HIS A 211 -9.64 16.32 28.35
CA HIS A 211 -8.71 17.36 27.88
C HIS A 211 -7.22 17.16 28.24
N HIS A 212 -6.89 16.38 29.27
CA HIS A 212 -5.49 16.16 29.69
C HIS A 212 -4.71 15.22 28.76
N TYR A 213 -5.38 14.52 27.83
CA TYR A 213 -4.77 13.56 26.91
C TYR A 213 -4.92 13.95 25.44
N ALA A 214 -5.53 15.11 25.16
CA ALA A 214 -5.55 15.69 23.82
C ALA A 214 -4.09 15.95 23.35
N GLY A 215 -3.79 15.63 22.09
CA GLY A 215 -2.44 15.69 21.55
C GLY A 215 -1.59 14.43 21.76
N TYR A 216 -2.08 13.40 22.47
CA TYR A 216 -1.31 12.16 22.63
C TYR A 216 -1.23 11.36 21.33
N ARG A 217 0.00 11.15 20.83
CA ARG A 217 0.28 10.58 19.50
C ARG A 217 1.22 9.38 19.59
N PRO A 218 0.72 8.17 19.90
CA PRO A 218 1.55 6.99 20.12
C PRO A 218 2.22 6.44 18.86
N LEU A 219 1.76 6.84 17.67
CA LEU A 219 2.19 6.29 16.38
C LEU A 219 2.32 7.41 15.34
N GLN A 220 3.35 7.30 14.51
CA GLN A 220 3.49 8.07 13.27
C GLN A 220 3.36 7.14 12.07
N VAL A 221 2.80 7.65 10.98
CA VAL A 221 2.57 6.90 9.75
C VAL A 221 3.12 7.65 8.55
N ILE A 222 3.80 6.92 7.66
CA ILE A 222 4.27 7.41 6.37
C ILE A 222 3.68 6.52 5.31
N VAL A 223 2.87 7.09 4.42
CA VAL A 223 2.20 6.34 3.36
C VAL A 223 2.72 6.83 2.01
N ARG A 224 3.23 5.92 1.19
CA ARG A 224 3.64 6.22 -0.19
C ARG A 224 2.67 5.57 -1.17
N ILE A 225 2.02 6.39 -1.99
CA ILE A 225 1.04 5.96 -2.99
C ILE A 225 1.71 6.04 -4.36
N HIS A 226 1.74 4.93 -5.07
CA HIS A 226 2.23 4.82 -6.44
C HIS A 226 1.03 4.62 -7.37
N ALA A 227 0.88 5.55 -8.31
CA ALA A 227 -0.15 5.53 -9.35
C ALA A 227 0.52 5.30 -10.71
N TYR A 228 -0.08 4.49 -11.59
CA TYR A 228 0.51 4.07 -12.85
C TYR A 228 -0.43 4.34 -14.03
N ALA A 229 0.13 4.72 -15.18
CA ALA A 229 -0.62 5.01 -16.41
C ALA A 229 -1.56 3.87 -16.81
N GLY A 230 -2.80 4.20 -17.15
CA GLY A 230 -3.85 3.25 -17.56
C GLY A 230 -4.20 2.17 -16.52
N LYS A 231 -3.76 2.29 -15.26
CA LYS A 231 -3.99 1.23 -14.25
C LYS A 231 -5.15 1.55 -13.32
N PRO A 232 -6.05 0.57 -13.07
CA PRO A 232 -7.17 0.69 -12.15
C PRO A 232 -6.78 0.39 -10.70
N PHE A 233 -5.50 0.44 -10.36
CA PHE A 233 -5.01 0.14 -9.02
C PHE A 233 -3.95 1.15 -8.57
N LEU A 234 -3.80 1.27 -7.26
CA LEU A 234 -2.71 1.99 -6.62
C LEU A 234 -1.90 0.99 -5.79
N ARG A 235 -0.59 1.18 -5.76
CA ARG A 235 0.32 0.49 -4.83
C ARG A 235 0.62 1.42 -3.67
N ILE A 236 0.48 0.92 -2.45
CA ILE A 236 0.59 1.70 -1.22
C ILE A 236 1.64 1.04 -0.32
N LEU A 237 2.64 1.82 0.11
CA LEU A 237 3.57 1.42 1.16
C LEU A 237 3.20 2.14 2.44
N HIS A 238 2.67 1.39 3.42
CA HIS A 238 2.28 1.90 4.73
C HIS A 238 3.39 1.62 5.75
N THR A 239 4.13 2.66 6.14
CA THR A 239 5.15 2.60 7.18
C THR A 239 4.58 3.10 8.49
N THR A 240 4.66 2.30 9.55
CA THR A 240 4.36 2.71 10.93
C THR A 240 5.64 2.93 11.69
N VAL A 241 5.71 4.00 12.48
CA VAL A 241 6.78 4.29 13.44
C VAL A 241 6.20 4.32 14.85
N MET A 242 6.76 3.51 15.74
CA MET A 242 6.33 3.42 17.14
C MET A 242 6.89 4.60 17.92
N SER A 243 6.04 5.51 18.38
CA SER A 243 6.45 6.75 19.06
C SER A 243 6.04 6.80 20.55
N HIS A 244 5.32 5.78 21.02
CA HIS A 244 4.94 5.61 22.42
C HIS A 244 6.04 4.93 23.23
N ASP A 245 5.92 4.97 24.55
CA ASP A 245 6.63 4.09 25.47
C ASP A 245 5.94 2.70 25.47
N PRO A 246 6.59 1.64 24.95
CA PRO A 246 5.99 0.30 24.85
C PRO A 246 5.61 -0.32 26.19
N ARG A 247 6.11 0.21 27.32
CA ARG A 247 5.71 -0.25 28.66
C ARG A 247 4.32 0.24 29.06
N GLN A 248 3.87 1.33 28.45
CA GLN A 248 2.62 2.02 28.79
C GLN A 248 1.54 1.77 27.74
N VAL A 249 1.92 1.50 26.50
CA VAL A 249 0.97 1.35 25.40
C VAL A 249 1.32 0.11 24.58
N GLN A 250 0.29 -0.66 24.26
CA GLN A 250 0.33 -1.74 23.30
C GLN A 250 -0.63 -1.41 22.14
N VAL A 251 -0.43 -2.01 20.97
CA VAL A 251 -1.27 -1.77 19.79
C VAL A 251 -2.19 -2.96 19.54
N GLU A 252 -3.50 -2.78 19.63
CA GLU A 252 -4.48 -3.84 19.36
C GLU A 252 -4.76 -4.01 17.86
N ALA A 253 -4.87 -2.89 17.13
CA ALA A 253 -5.12 -2.89 15.69
C ALA A 253 -4.55 -1.64 15.03
N LEU A 254 -4.19 -1.72 13.75
CA LEU A 254 -3.69 -0.59 12.96
C LEU A 254 -3.94 -0.81 11.47
N GLY A 255 -4.43 0.20 10.77
CA GLY A 255 -4.63 0.10 9.32
C GLY A 255 -5.25 1.31 8.64
N LEU A 256 -5.73 1.04 7.42
CA LEU A 256 -6.45 1.98 6.58
C LEU A 256 -7.92 1.55 6.53
N ARG A 257 -8.84 2.52 6.61
CA ARG A 257 -10.28 2.30 6.45
C ARG A 257 -10.83 3.14 5.31
N TRP A 258 -11.43 2.49 4.32
CA TRP A 258 -12.22 3.12 3.27
C TRP A 258 -13.68 3.19 3.71
N SER A 259 -14.26 4.38 3.68
CA SER A 259 -15.71 4.56 3.79
C SER A 259 -16.33 4.30 2.43
N LEU A 260 -17.10 3.22 2.28
CA LEU A 260 -17.67 2.79 1.01
C LEU A 260 -18.98 3.54 0.70
N PRO A 261 -19.40 3.60 -0.58
CA PRO A 261 -20.75 4.04 -0.94
C PRO A 261 -21.84 3.31 -0.15
N GLU A 262 -22.88 4.03 0.27
CA GLU A 262 -24.01 3.41 0.97
C GLU A 262 -24.70 2.39 0.05
N VAL A 263 -24.80 1.16 0.53
CA VAL A 263 -25.44 0.05 -0.19
C VAL A 263 -26.40 -0.68 0.74
N LYS A 264 -27.51 -1.18 0.17
CA LYS A 264 -28.42 -2.06 0.92
C LYS A 264 -27.74 -3.38 1.30
N THR A 265 -26.81 -3.82 0.46
CA THR A 265 -26.13 -5.09 0.56
C THR A 265 -24.74 -4.95 -0.03
N LEU A 266 -23.75 -5.46 0.69
CA LEU A 266 -22.37 -5.52 0.21
C LEU A 266 -21.99 -6.98 -0.05
N HIS A 267 -21.53 -7.29 -1.26
CA HIS A 267 -21.01 -8.61 -1.60
C HIS A 267 -19.51 -8.65 -1.36
N CYS A 268 -19.04 -9.65 -0.64
CA CYS A 268 -17.64 -9.81 -0.27
C CYS A 268 -17.07 -11.08 -0.89
N ARG A 269 -15.94 -10.97 -1.59
CA ARG A 269 -15.20 -12.15 -2.10
C ARG A 269 -13.77 -12.17 -1.60
N TYR A 270 -13.29 -13.38 -1.41
CA TYR A 270 -11.97 -13.73 -0.91
C TYR A 270 -11.69 -15.21 -1.24
N ASP A 271 -10.49 -15.69 -0.97
CA ASP A 271 -10.00 -17.04 -1.31
C ASP A 271 -10.52 -18.15 -0.38
N ALA A 272 -10.74 -17.82 0.88
CA ALA A 272 -11.11 -18.77 1.94
C ALA A 272 -12.64 -19.03 2.10
N GLY A 273 -13.42 -19.07 1.01
CA GLY A 273 -14.83 -19.44 1.09
C GLY A 273 -15.71 -19.03 -0.08
N ALA A 274 -17.01 -19.30 0.07
CA ALA A 274 -18.01 -18.78 -0.84
C ALA A 274 -18.18 -17.27 -0.65
N PRO A 275 -18.54 -16.51 -1.71
CA PRO A 275 -18.90 -15.10 -1.57
C PRO A 275 -19.91 -14.88 -0.46
N THR A 276 -19.65 -13.88 0.38
CA THR A 276 -20.50 -13.56 1.53
C THR A 276 -21.29 -12.29 1.26
N GLN A 277 -22.58 -12.31 1.57
CA GLN A 277 -23.47 -11.16 1.46
C GLN A 277 -23.63 -10.51 2.83
N LEU A 278 -23.29 -9.22 2.95
CA LEU A 278 -23.45 -8.45 4.18
C LEU A 278 -24.69 -7.56 4.10
N ALA A 279 -25.55 -7.70 5.09
CA ALA A 279 -26.63 -6.75 5.39
C ALA A 279 -26.20 -5.82 6.54
N ARG A 280 -27.04 -4.83 6.88
CA ARG A 280 -26.81 -3.93 8.03
C ARG A 280 -26.51 -4.72 9.31
N GLY A 281 -25.49 -4.29 10.05
CA GLY A 281 -24.95 -4.97 11.23
C GLY A 281 -24.01 -6.15 10.92
N GLY A 282 -23.83 -6.51 9.65
CA GLY A 282 -22.98 -7.62 9.24
C GLY A 282 -21.51 -7.23 9.08
N ALA A 283 -20.62 -8.21 9.24
CA ALA A 283 -19.20 -8.06 8.98
C ALA A 283 -18.58 -9.37 8.50
N VAL A 284 -17.49 -9.27 7.74
CA VAL A 284 -16.59 -10.38 7.43
C VAL A 284 -15.19 -9.94 7.79
N HIS A 285 -14.48 -10.75 8.57
CA HIS A 285 -13.13 -10.49 9.05
C HIS A 285 -12.23 -11.68 8.69
N LEU A 286 -11.19 -11.41 7.90
CA LEU A 286 -10.18 -12.37 7.49
C LEU A 286 -8.90 -12.03 8.23
N ALA A 287 -8.53 -12.84 9.21
CA ALA A 287 -7.37 -12.62 10.04
C ALA A 287 -6.35 -13.74 9.87
N GLN A 288 -5.17 -13.39 9.39
CA GLN A 288 -4.02 -14.27 9.38
C GLN A 288 -3.29 -14.12 10.71
N VAL A 289 -3.01 -15.23 11.39
CA VAL A 289 -2.29 -15.25 12.68
C VAL A 289 -0.79 -15.32 12.47
N ASP A 290 -0.37 -16.36 11.74
CA ASP A 290 1.01 -16.71 11.41
C ASP A 290 1.07 -17.23 9.95
N ASP A 291 2.13 -17.92 9.54
CA ASP A 291 2.28 -18.38 8.16
C ASP A 291 1.42 -19.61 7.77
N VAL A 292 0.79 -20.27 8.75
CA VAL A 292 0.03 -21.53 8.60
C VAL A 292 -1.32 -21.55 9.31
N THR A 293 -1.73 -20.44 9.94
CA THR A 293 -2.99 -20.31 10.67
C THR A 293 -3.71 -19.02 10.32
N ALA A 294 -4.97 -19.13 9.91
CA ALA A 294 -5.87 -18.00 9.71
C ALA A 294 -7.31 -18.34 10.09
N HIS A 295 -8.09 -17.29 10.35
CA HIS A 295 -9.49 -17.37 10.68
C HIS A 295 -10.31 -16.48 9.75
N VAL A 296 -11.47 -16.98 9.33
CA VAL A 296 -12.50 -16.17 8.68
C VAL A 296 -13.71 -16.14 9.59
N GLU A 297 -14.01 -14.98 10.16
CA GLU A 297 -15.22 -14.72 10.92
C GLU A 297 -16.23 -14.01 10.01
N THR A 298 -17.42 -14.61 9.85
CA THR A 298 -18.59 -13.97 9.26
C THR A 298 -19.60 -13.72 10.36
N ARG A 299 -20.00 -12.46 10.51
CA ARG A 299 -21.02 -12.02 11.47
C ARG A 299 -22.23 -11.49 10.71
N GLY A 300 -23.39 -12.08 10.96
CA GLY A 300 -24.70 -11.57 10.58
C GLY A 300 -25.37 -10.83 11.73
N LEU A 301 -26.67 -10.54 11.58
CA LEU A 301 -27.47 -9.87 12.61
C LEU A 301 -27.70 -10.73 13.86
N SER A 302 -27.79 -12.06 13.70
CA SER A 302 -28.18 -12.99 14.76
C SER A 302 -27.23 -14.18 14.91
N ASP A 303 -26.26 -14.31 14.02
CA ASP A 303 -25.34 -15.43 13.93
C ASP A 303 -23.91 -14.94 13.68
N SER A 304 -22.94 -15.68 14.21
CA SER A 304 -21.54 -15.55 13.84
C SER A 304 -20.99 -16.93 13.55
N LYS A 305 -20.13 -17.03 12.54
CA LYS A 305 -19.47 -18.24 12.12
C LYS A 305 -17.99 -17.94 11.94
N THR A 306 -17.16 -18.71 12.62
CA THR A 306 -15.71 -18.71 12.40
C THR A 306 -15.31 -20.01 11.72
N ILE A 307 -14.47 -19.90 10.71
CA ILE A 307 -13.79 -21.06 10.10
C ILE A 307 -12.28 -20.87 10.21
N ASP A 308 -11.59 -21.96 10.51
CA ASP A 308 -10.14 -22.00 10.51
C ASP A 308 -9.68 -22.45 9.13
N VAL A 309 -8.71 -21.73 8.58
CA VAL A 309 -8.06 -22.06 7.31
C VAL A 309 -6.55 -21.98 7.51
N GLU A 310 -5.81 -22.75 6.72
CA GLU A 310 -4.35 -22.77 6.83
C GLU A 310 -3.76 -21.40 6.44
N ARG A 311 -4.26 -20.81 5.35
CA ARG A 311 -3.62 -19.61 4.81
C ARG A 311 -4.58 -18.80 3.96
N LEU A 312 -4.48 -17.48 4.10
CA LEU A 312 -5.14 -16.51 3.24
C LEU A 312 -4.17 -16.05 2.15
N ASP A 313 -4.68 -15.95 0.92
CA ASP A 313 -3.95 -15.40 -0.21
C ASP A 313 -3.68 -13.89 -0.06
N GLY A 314 -4.43 -13.21 0.82
CA GLY A 314 -4.20 -11.81 1.16
C GLY A 314 -4.87 -10.81 0.23
N TRP A 315 -6.04 -11.16 -0.32
CA TRP A 315 -6.89 -10.22 -1.06
C TRP A 315 -8.34 -10.29 -0.60
N PHE A 316 -9.06 -9.19 -0.75
CA PHE A 316 -10.46 -9.06 -0.39
C PHE A 316 -11.15 -8.06 -1.30
N THR A 317 -12.41 -8.30 -1.64
CA THR A 317 -13.24 -7.39 -2.44
C THR A 317 -14.52 -7.05 -1.72
N ALA A 318 -14.90 -5.78 -1.80
CA ALA A 318 -16.21 -5.26 -1.46
C ALA A 318 -16.89 -4.84 -2.78
N GLU A 319 -18.05 -5.44 -3.07
CA GLU A 319 -18.72 -5.33 -4.36
C GLU A 319 -20.17 -4.91 -4.18
N HIS A 320 -20.63 -4.04 -5.08
CA HIS A 320 -22.04 -3.74 -5.26
C HIS A 320 -22.46 -4.14 -6.67
N THR A 321 -23.46 -5.01 -6.76
CA THR A 321 -24.03 -5.51 -8.02
C THR A 321 -25.55 -5.31 -8.09
N GLY A 322 -26.11 -4.61 -7.10
CA GLY A 322 -27.55 -4.36 -6.97
C GLY A 322 -28.04 -3.11 -7.70
N ASP A 323 -29.02 -2.42 -7.11
CA ASP A 323 -29.59 -1.19 -7.67
C ASP A 323 -28.52 -0.08 -7.82
N GLY A 324 -28.26 0.40 -9.04
CA GLY A 324 -27.30 1.48 -9.32
C GLY A 324 -26.15 1.10 -10.25
N LEU A 325 -25.11 1.93 -10.30
CA LEU A 325 -23.86 1.62 -11.01
C LEU A 325 -23.09 0.55 -10.21
N PRO A 326 -22.77 -0.60 -10.83
CA PRO A 326 -22.04 -1.65 -10.14
C PRO A 326 -20.57 -1.29 -9.99
N TRP A 327 -19.98 -1.64 -8.86
CA TRP A 327 -18.60 -1.28 -8.54
C TRP A 327 -17.93 -2.35 -7.70
N VAL A 328 -16.60 -2.42 -7.81
CA VAL A 328 -15.75 -3.25 -6.96
C VAL A 328 -14.62 -2.40 -6.41
N LEU A 329 -14.49 -2.40 -5.07
CA LEU A 329 -13.28 -1.96 -4.38
C LEU A 329 -12.57 -3.19 -3.81
N GLY A 330 -11.39 -3.46 -4.35
CA GLY A 330 -10.51 -4.54 -3.90
C GLY A 330 -9.34 -4.01 -3.10
N VAL A 331 -8.94 -4.74 -2.06
CA VAL A 331 -7.68 -4.52 -1.33
C VAL A 331 -6.87 -5.80 -1.31
N ALA A 332 -5.54 -5.66 -1.35
CA ALA A 332 -4.63 -6.78 -1.18
C ALA A 332 -3.45 -6.42 -0.29
N LEU A 333 -3.08 -7.31 0.62
CA LEU A 333 -1.94 -7.20 1.51
C LEU A 333 -0.86 -8.17 1.05
N ARG A 334 0.27 -7.62 0.57
CA ARG A 334 1.40 -8.46 0.18
C ARG A 334 2.00 -9.11 1.42
N HIS A 335 2.34 -10.39 1.28
CA HIS A 335 2.92 -11.19 2.35
C HIS A 335 2.05 -11.25 3.61
N MET A 336 0.72 -11.30 3.45
CA MET A 336 -0.22 -11.33 4.58
C MET A 336 0.06 -12.52 5.52
N ALA A 337 0.30 -13.71 4.94
CA ALA A 337 0.74 -14.92 5.64
C ALA A 337 2.08 -14.75 6.35
N GLU A 338 3.11 -14.33 5.61
CA GLU A 338 4.48 -14.28 6.14
C GLU A 338 4.72 -13.14 7.13
N GLU A 339 3.87 -12.12 7.12
CA GLU A 339 3.97 -10.95 8.00
C GLU A 339 2.82 -10.85 9.01
N GLY A 340 2.10 -11.94 9.28
CA GLY A 340 1.05 -12.01 10.29
C GLY A 340 1.52 -11.57 11.69
N PRO A 341 0.62 -11.10 12.58
CA PRO A 341 -0.83 -11.09 12.37
C PRO A 341 -1.31 -9.87 11.58
N LYS A 342 -2.19 -10.11 10.59
CA LYS A 342 -2.76 -9.10 9.69
C LYS A 342 -4.19 -9.45 9.36
N ALA A 343 -4.98 -8.46 8.96
CA ALA A 343 -6.37 -8.70 8.60
C ALA A 343 -6.90 -7.85 7.45
N LEU A 344 -7.92 -8.38 6.78
CA LEU A 344 -8.80 -7.68 5.85
C LEU A 344 -10.23 -7.81 6.36
N GLN A 345 -10.98 -6.71 6.38
CA GLN A 345 -12.34 -6.72 6.92
C GLN A 345 -13.27 -5.88 6.07
N ALA A 346 -14.52 -6.31 5.92
CA ALA A 346 -15.61 -5.42 5.57
C ALA A 346 -16.70 -5.47 6.62
N SER A 347 -17.37 -4.34 6.81
CA SER A 347 -18.51 -4.24 7.72
C SER A 347 -19.57 -3.28 7.19
N VAL A 348 -20.83 -3.54 7.54
CA VAL A 348 -21.95 -2.62 7.30
C VAL A 348 -22.57 -2.29 8.65
N GLY A 349 -22.47 -1.04 9.06
CA GLY A 349 -23.02 -0.55 10.32
C GLY A 349 -24.54 -0.64 10.39
N PRO A 350 -25.15 -0.48 11.58
CA PRO A 350 -26.60 -0.53 11.76
C PRO A 350 -27.35 0.54 10.96
N GLU A 351 -26.73 1.70 10.77
CA GLU A 351 -27.30 2.81 10.01
C GLU A 351 -27.05 2.69 8.50
N GLY A 352 -26.22 1.73 8.07
CA GLY A 352 -25.92 1.46 6.65
C GLY A 352 -24.54 1.90 6.19
N GLN A 353 -23.73 2.56 7.05
CA GLN A 353 -22.36 2.92 6.67
C GLN A 353 -21.53 1.65 6.41
N ALA A 354 -20.92 1.55 5.23
CA ALA A 354 -20.11 0.40 4.87
C ALA A 354 -18.62 0.77 4.91
N PHE A 355 -17.79 -0.14 5.42
CA PHE A 355 -16.36 0.06 5.53
C PHE A 355 -15.61 -1.14 4.96
N LEU A 356 -14.47 -0.86 4.33
CA LEU A 356 -13.44 -1.83 4.00
C LEU A 356 -12.16 -1.43 4.73
N ASP A 357 -11.55 -2.37 5.44
CA ASP A 357 -10.34 -2.16 6.22
C ASP A 357 -9.22 -3.06 5.72
N ALA A 358 -8.03 -2.48 5.59
CA ALA A 358 -6.77 -3.22 5.42
C ALA A 358 -5.90 -2.99 6.67
N LEU A 359 -5.83 -4.02 7.52
CA LEU A 359 -5.19 -3.97 8.82
C LEU A 359 -3.78 -4.56 8.72
N VAL A 360 -2.79 -3.69 8.90
CA VAL A 360 -1.37 -4.07 8.90
C VAL A 360 -0.93 -4.68 10.23
N TYR A 361 -1.80 -4.61 11.24
CA TYR A 361 -1.75 -5.38 12.47
C TYR A 361 -3.19 -5.55 12.99
N ASP A 362 -3.61 -6.79 13.22
CA ASP A 362 -4.79 -7.15 14.01
C ASP A 362 -4.69 -8.65 14.33
N HIS A 363 -4.64 -8.99 15.63
CA HIS A 363 -4.54 -10.38 16.06
C HIS A 363 -5.95 -10.92 16.37
N PRO A 364 -6.38 -12.06 15.80
CA PRO A 364 -7.75 -12.55 15.97
C PRO A 364 -8.11 -12.95 17.41
N ASP A 365 -7.16 -13.47 18.17
CA ASP A 365 -7.33 -13.69 19.63
C ASP A 365 -7.36 -12.39 20.47
N GLY A 366 -7.26 -11.21 19.85
CA GLY A 366 -7.18 -9.93 20.55
C GLY A 366 -5.87 -9.70 21.31
N LYS A 367 -4.80 -10.42 20.97
CA LYS A 367 -3.46 -10.20 21.57
C LYS A 367 -2.86 -8.91 20.99
N PRO A 368 -2.56 -7.90 21.81
CA PRO A 368 -1.98 -6.66 21.30
C PRO A 368 -0.49 -6.83 21.00
N LEU A 369 0.04 -5.96 20.14
CA LEU A 369 1.46 -5.85 19.85
C LEU A 369 2.16 -5.27 21.08
N ASP A 370 2.94 -6.11 21.75
CA ASP A 370 3.76 -5.73 22.88
C ASP A 370 5.23 -5.62 22.43
N LEU A 371 5.74 -4.39 22.45
CA LEU A 371 7.14 -4.11 22.14
C LEU A 371 7.94 -3.71 23.38
N SER A 372 7.40 -3.98 24.57
CA SER A 372 8.13 -3.82 25.82
C SER A 372 9.27 -4.83 25.92
N ARG A 373 10.21 -4.56 26.82
CA ARG A 373 11.31 -5.49 27.09
C ARG A 373 10.74 -6.78 27.69
N TYR A 374 11.24 -7.92 27.23
CA TYR A 374 10.88 -9.22 27.79
C TYR A 374 11.30 -9.36 29.27
N ALA A 375 12.28 -8.57 29.73
CA ALA A 375 12.72 -8.52 31.12
C ALA A 375 13.09 -7.09 31.56
N GLU A 376 12.77 -6.76 32.82
CA GLU A 376 13.13 -5.49 33.45
C GLU A 376 14.62 -5.42 33.81
N GLU A 377 15.18 -6.54 34.27
CA GLU A 377 16.60 -6.66 34.53
C GLU A 377 17.40 -6.43 33.24
N VAL A 378 18.49 -5.68 33.34
CA VAL A 378 19.34 -5.37 32.19
C VAL A 378 20.51 -6.34 32.19
N ALA A 379 20.55 -7.24 31.22
CA ALA A 379 21.69 -8.13 31.01
C ALA A 379 22.83 -7.38 30.30
N TRP A 380 23.49 -6.46 31.01
CA TRP A 380 24.61 -5.67 30.44
C TRP A 380 25.72 -6.53 29.83
N HIS A 381 25.90 -7.75 30.32
CA HIS A 381 26.88 -8.71 29.84
C HIS A 381 26.52 -9.31 28.46
N GLU A 382 25.27 -9.19 28.03
CA GLU A 382 24.77 -9.59 26.70
C GLU A 382 24.64 -8.39 25.75
N GLY A 383 25.10 -7.21 26.17
CA GLY A 383 25.01 -5.97 25.37
C GLY A 383 23.65 -5.27 25.45
N GLU A 384 22.77 -5.69 26.36
CA GLU A 384 21.48 -5.02 26.56
C GLU A 384 21.64 -3.62 27.16
N GLY A 385 20.82 -2.69 26.67
CA GLY A 385 20.69 -1.36 27.23
C GLY A 385 19.34 -1.14 27.91
N VAL A 386 19.27 -0.12 28.76
CA VAL A 386 18.01 0.33 29.39
C VAL A 386 16.96 0.76 28.34
N TRP A 387 17.40 1.11 27.13
CA TRP A 387 16.58 1.58 26.00
C TRP A 387 16.30 0.50 24.95
N SER A 388 16.50 -0.78 25.27
CA SER A 388 16.26 -1.89 24.35
C SER A 388 14.76 -2.24 24.23
N ASP A 389 13.88 -1.24 24.10
CA ASP A 389 12.46 -1.41 23.80
C ASP A 389 12.15 -1.08 22.32
N GLY A 390 10.89 -1.23 21.92
CA GLY A 390 10.44 -0.94 20.55
C GLY A 390 10.30 0.53 20.18
N THR A 391 10.65 1.49 21.04
CA THR A 391 10.48 2.92 20.72
C THR A 391 11.33 3.31 19.52
N GLY A 392 10.73 3.99 18.54
CA GLY A 392 11.38 4.41 17.31
C GLY A 392 11.55 3.32 16.25
N THR A 393 11.16 2.07 16.55
CA THR A 393 11.11 1.01 15.53
C THR A 393 10.07 1.34 14.46
N ALA A 394 10.31 0.84 13.25
CA ALA A 394 9.40 1.05 12.13
C ALA A 394 9.22 -0.21 11.29
N LYS A 395 8.00 -0.43 10.79
CA LYS A 395 7.65 -1.51 9.87
C LYS A 395 6.90 -0.94 8.68
N THR A 396 7.28 -1.36 7.48
CA THR A 396 6.56 -1.06 6.24
C THR A 396 5.80 -2.30 5.79
N SER A 397 4.51 -2.12 5.50
CA SER A 397 3.63 -3.10 4.86
C SER A 397 3.29 -2.62 3.46
N GLU A 398 3.31 -3.54 2.50
CA GLU A 398 2.93 -3.27 1.10
C GLU A 398 1.49 -3.73 0.87
N LEU A 399 0.66 -2.81 0.39
CA LEU A 399 -0.75 -3.07 0.10
C LEU A 399 -1.13 -2.48 -1.26
N PHE A 400 -2.24 -2.97 -1.80
CA PHE A 400 -2.81 -2.50 -3.06
C PHE A 400 -4.27 -2.19 -2.88
N VAL A 401 -4.75 -1.18 -3.60
CA VAL A 401 -6.17 -0.89 -3.76
C VAL A 401 -6.50 -0.92 -5.24
N LEU A 402 -7.60 -1.58 -5.59
CA LEU A 402 -8.11 -1.79 -6.95
C LEU A 402 -9.52 -1.25 -7.02
N GLY A 403 -9.81 -0.37 -7.99
CA GLY A 403 -11.16 0.07 -8.30
C GLY A 403 -11.51 -0.30 -9.73
N ILE A 404 -12.53 -1.13 -9.94
CA ILE A 404 -13.00 -1.53 -11.28
C ILE A 404 -14.51 -1.60 -11.36
N ASP A 405 -15.03 -1.53 -12.59
CA ASP A 405 -16.41 -1.89 -12.88
C ASP A 405 -16.58 -3.41 -12.72
N ALA A 406 -17.63 -3.84 -12.01
CA ALA A 406 -17.90 -5.24 -11.72
C ALA A 406 -18.11 -6.14 -12.97
N ASN A 407 -18.34 -5.55 -14.15
CA ASN A 407 -18.70 -6.27 -15.37
C ASN A 407 -17.53 -6.54 -16.33
N THR A 408 -16.34 -5.97 -16.10
CA THR A 408 -15.28 -5.93 -17.13
C THR A 408 -14.22 -7.00 -16.94
N VAL A 409 -13.69 -7.13 -15.73
CA VAL A 409 -12.57 -8.02 -15.38
C VAL A 409 -12.84 -8.64 -14.02
N THR A 410 -12.41 -9.88 -13.81
CA THR A 410 -12.47 -10.50 -12.49
C THR A 410 -11.49 -9.80 -11.54
N ALA A 411 -12.01 -9.03 -10.59
CA ALA A 411 -11.24 -8.32 -9.56
C ALA A 411 -10.21 -9.24 -8.86
N GLU A 412 -10.62 -10.48 -8.60
CA GLU A 412 -9.76 -11.53 -8.05
C GLU A 412 -8.46 -11.71 -8.86
N SER A 413 -8.56 -11.87 -10.18
CA SER A 413 -7.39 -12.10 -11.03
C SER A 413 -6.44 -10.91 -11.01
N CYS A 414 -6.98 -9.68 -10.98
CA CYS A 414 -6.18 -8.47 -10.83
C CYS A 414 -5.46 -8.41 -9.46
N LEU A 415 -6.16 -8.68 -8.37
CA LEU A 415 -5.58 -8.66 -7.02
C LEU A 415 -4.50 -9.74 -6.86
N ARG A 416 -4.75 -10.95 -7.34
CA ARG A 416 -3.74 -12.04 -7.37
C ARG A 416 -2.51 -11.66 -8.19
N ALA A 417 -2.69 -10.97 -9.31
CA ALA A 417 -1.58 -10.46 -10.11
C ALA A 417 -0.74 -9.42 -9.35
N LEU A 418 -1.36 -8.55 -8.55
CA LEU A 418 -0.69 -7.53 -7.74
C LEU A 418 0.17 -8.13 -6.63
N LEU A 419 -0.27 -9.24 -6.04
CA LEU A 419 0.47 -9.97 -5.00
C LEU A 419 1.70 -10.71 -5.53
N THR A 420 1.76 -10.98 -6.84
CA THR A 420 2.78 -11.83 -7.48
C THR A 420 3.58 -11.08 -8.55
N GLN A 421 4.07 -9.87 -8.24
CA GLN A 421 4.72 -9.03 -9.26
C GLN A 421 5.96 -9.69 -9.89
N PRO A 422 6.05 -9.75 -11.23
CA PRO A 422 7.20 -10.33 -11.92
C PRO A 422 8.44 -9.45 -11.72
N PRO A 423 9.59 -10.02 -11.30
CA PRO A 423 10.80 -9.25 -11.13
C PRO A 423 11.46 -8.96 -12.49
N ALA A 424 11.78 -7.69 -12.74
CA ALA A 424 12.73 -7.31 -13.81
C ALA A 424 14.16 -7.47 -13.29
N ARG A 425 14.89 -8.47 -13.78
CA ARG A 425 16.26 -8.80 -13.34
C ARG A 425 17.28 -8.25 -14.32
N ILE A 426 18.33 -7.62 -13.81
CA ILE A 426 19.47 -7.17 -14.61
C ILE A 426 20.44 -8.34 -14.77
N GLU A 427 21.06 -8.48 -15.94
CA GLU A 427 22.10 -9.49 -16.14
C GLU A 427 23.24 -9.37 -15.11
N PRO A 428 23.61 -10.43 -14.38
CA PRO A 428 24.63 -10.39 -13.34
C PRO A 428 25.97 -9.82 -13.82
N ASP A 429 26.38 -10.16 -15.05
CA ASP A 429 27.61 -9.65 -15.65
C ASP A 429 27.62 -8.12 -15.77
N HIS A 430 26.46 -7.49 -16.01
CA HIS A 430 26.38 -6.03 -16.04
C HIS A 430 26.60 -5.43 -14.66
N LEU A 431 25.98 -6.01 -13.62
CA LEU A 431 26.15 -5.56 -12.24
C LEU A 431 27.62 -5.65 -11.82
N ALA A 432 28.28 -6.78 -12.09
CA ALA A 432 29.68 -7.00 -11.76
C ALA A 432 30.61 -6.01 -12.47
N ASN A 433 30.36 -5.71 -13.75
CA ASN A 433 31.25 -4.87 -14.56
C ASN A 433 31.04 -3.36 -14.36
N CYS A 434 29.91 -2.92 -13.77
CA CYS A 434 29.63 -1.49 -13.62
C CYS A 434 30.27 -0.83 -12.39
N ALA A 435 30.84 -1.63 -11.47
CA ALA A 435 31.43 -1.21 -10.19
C ALA A 435 30.53 -0.39 -9.24
N ALA A 436 29.24 -0.22 -9.56
CA ALA A 436 28.31 0.62 -8.79
C ALA A 436 27.87 0.03 -7.44
N THR A 437 28.13 -1.26 -7.21
CA THR A 437 27.77 -2.00 -5.98
C THR A 437 28.98 -2.39 -5.13
N GLY A 438 30.13 -1.74 -5.34
CA GLY A 438 31.41 -2.11 -4.72
C GLY A 438 32.14 -3.15 -5.57
N GLY A 439 33.38 -2.82 -5.94
CA GLY A 439 34.29 -3.62 -6.75
C GLY A 439 35.72 -3.29 -6.41
#